data_AF-D9R3U4-F1
#
_entry.id   AF-D9R3U4-F1
#
_cell.length_a   1.000
_cell.length_b   1.000
_cell.length_c   1.000
_cell.angle_alpha   90.00
_cell.angle_beta   90.00
_cell.angle_gamma   90.00
#
_symmetry.space_group_name_H-M   'P 1'
#
loop_
_entity.id
_entity.type
_entity.pdbx_description
1 polymer ?
#
loop_
_entity_poly.entity_id
_entity_poly.type
_entity_poly.pdbx_seq_one_letter_code
_entity_poly.pdbx_strand_id
1 'polypeptide(L)' 'MSASESQIKATIKYAKEKLKRVPLDLKKAEYEKYKSFSESRGMSMRGFIIAAMEEKMQRDSE' A
#
# COMPACT_ATOMS: atom_id res chain seq x y z
N MET A 1 -8.80 22.69 5.30
CA MET A 1 -7.62 23.04 6.11
C MET A 1 -6.40 22.91 5.21
N SER A 2 -5.72 24.02 4.93
CA SER A 2 -4.50 24.04 4.11
C SER A 2 -3.34 23.60 4.99
N ALA A 3 -2.68 22.49 4.67
CA ALA A 3 -1.51 22.05 5.41
C ALA A 3 -0.42 23.15 5.37
N SER A 4 0.23 23.41 6.50
CA SER A 4 1.30 24.40 6.52
C SER A 4 2.50 23.91 5.69
N GLU A 5 3.30 24.83 5.16
CA GLU A 5 4.50 24.47 4.40
C GLU A 5 5.44 23.53 5.19
N SER A 6 5.49 23.69 6.51
CA SER A 6 6.24 22.82 7.43
C SER A 6 5.68 21.40 7.46
N GLN A 7 4.36 21.22 7.46
CA GLN A 7 3.73 19.90 7.40
C GLN A 7 4.00 19.18 6.07
N ILE A 8 3.98 19.94 4.96
CA ILE A 8 4.30 19.41 3.64
C ILE A 8 5.75 18.94 3.59
N LYS A 9 6.70 19.76 4.06
CA LYS A 9 8.13 19.40 4.13
C LYS A 9 8.38 18.17 4.99
N ALA A 10 7.73 18.07 6.16
CA ALA A 10 7.84 16.92 7.04
C ALA A 10 7.33 15.63 6.37
N THR A 11 6.20 15.70 5.68
CA THR A 11 5.61 14.56 4.95
C THR A 11 6.54 14.06 3.84
N ILE A 12 7.11 14.99 3.06
CA ILE A 12 8.06 14.66 1.98
C ILE A 12 9.33 14.02 2.55
N LYS A 13 9.88 14.58 3.65
CA LYS A 13 11.08 14.03 4.30
C LYS A 13 10.85 12.60 4.79
N TYR A 14 9.73 12.37 5.49
CA TYR A 14 9.37 11.04 5.96
C TYR A 14 9.22 10.05 4.81
N ALA A 15 8.51 10.43 3.74
CA ALA A 15 8.34 9.58 2.58
C ALA A 15 9.69 9.20 1.93
N LYS A 16 10.64 10.13 1.85
CA LYS A 16 11.97 9.90 1.28
C LYS A 16 12.85 9.00 2.16
N GLU A 17 12.81 9.19 3.48
CA GLU A 17 13.70 8.51 4.42
C GLU A 17 13.19 7.13 4.85
N LYS A 18 11.87 6.94 4.91
CA LYS A 18 11.27 5.76 5.53
C LYS A 18 10.50 4.86 4.57
N LEU A 19 10.16 5.34 3.37
CA LEU A 19 9.37 4.57 2.41
C LEU A 19 10.21 4.20 1.18
N LYS A 20 10.11 2.93 0.78
CA LYS A 20 10.59 2.45 -0.52
C LYS A 20 9.39 2.12 -1.40
N ARG A 21 9.38 2.63 -2.63
CA ARG A 21 8.33 2.33 -3.61
C ARG A 21 8.66 1.01 -4.31
N VAL A 22 7.70 0.10 -4.35
CA VAL A 22 7.76 -1.13 -5.16
C VAL A 22 6.88 -0.90 -6.38
N PRO A 23 7.44 -0.75 -7.59
CA PRO A 23 6.64 -0.69 -8.81
C PRO A 23 6.08 -2.08 -9.10
N LEU A 24 4.75 -2.19 -9.23
CA LEU A 24 4.05 -3.41 -9.59
C LEU A 24 3.08 -3.10 -10.72
N ASP A 25 3.35 -3.63 -11.90
CA ASP A 25 2.46 -3.51 -13.05
C ASP A 25 1.44 -4.66 -13.03
N LEU A 26 0.15 -4.31 -13.11
CA LEU A 26 -0.96 -5.25 -13.16
C LEU A 26 -1.79 -4.99 -14.39
N LYS A 27 -2.44 -6.03 -14.94
CA LYS A 27 -3.46 -5.79 -15.96
C LYS A 27 -4.63 -5.05 -15.33
N LYS A 28 -5.24 -4.12 -16.07
CA LYS A 28 -6.39 -3.32 -15.57
C LYS A 28 -7.50 -4.20 -14.97
N ALA A 29 -7.85 -5.30 -15.63
CA ALA A 29 -8.87 -6.23 -15.15
C ALA A 29 -8.49 -6.90 -13.81
N GLU A 30 -7.22 -7.25 -13.62
CA GLU A 30 -6.72 -7.84 -12.38
C GLU A 30 -6.70 -6.81 -11.25
N TYR A 31 -6.27 -5.58 -11.56
CA TYR A 31 -6.30 -4.47 -10.61
C TYR A 31 -7.72 -4.21 -10.08
N GLU A 32 -8.72 -4.06 -10.96
CA GLU A 32 -10.10 -3.81 -10.55
C GLU A 32 -10.68 -4.97 -9.74
N LYS A 33 -10.34 -6.21 -10.10
CA LYS A 33 -10.72 -7.41 -9.34
C LYS A 33 -10.19 -7.36 -7.91
N TYR A 34 -8.88 -7.11 -7.74
CA TYR A 34 -8.25 -7.08 -6.42
C TYR A 34 -8.71 -5.88 -5.60
N LYS A 35 -8.88 -4.72 -6.24
CA LYS A 35 -9.40 -3.51 -5.61
C LYS A 35 -10.82 -3.72 -5.09
N SER A 36 -11.71 -4.28 -5.91
CA SER A 36 -13.09 -4.57 -5.49
C SER A 36 -13.13 -5.54 -4.31
N PHE A 37 -12.27 -6.58 -4.34
CA PHE A 37 -12.15 -7.51 -3.24
C PHE A 37 -11.63 -6.84 -1.96
N SER A 38 -10.58 -6.02 -2.05
CA SER A 38 -10.04 -5.32 -0.88
C SER A 38 -11.06 -4.34 -0.29
N GLU A 39 -11.76 -3.59 -1.14
CA GLU A 39 -12.81 -2.65 -0.73
C GLU A 39 -13.98 -3.34 -0.04
N SER A 40 -14.40 -4.51 -0.55
CA SER A 40 -15.44 -5.33 0.12
C SER A 40 -15.06 -5.78 1.54
N ARG A 41 -13.76 -5.79 1.84
CA ARG A 41 -13.20 -6.14 3.16
C ARG A 41 -12.76 -4.91 3.97
N GLY A 42 -13.07 -3.70 3.51
CA GLY A 42 -12.67 -2.44 4.16
C GLY A 42 -11.15 -2.17 4.10
N MET A 43 -10.44 -2.80 3.17
CA MET A 43 -8.99 -2.64 3.01
C MET A 43 -8.64 -1.87 1.73
N SER A 44 -7.55 -1.11 1.78
CA SER A 44 -6.95 -0.55 0.57
C SER A 44 -6.18 -1.61 -0.21
N MET A 45 -6.03 -1.42 -1.53
CA MET A 45 -5.21 -2.30 -2.38
C MET A 45 -3.78 -2.48 -1.83
N ARG A 46 -3.17 -1.40 -1.32
CA ARG A 46 -1.85 -1.47 -0.65
C ARG A 46 -1.89 -2.38 0.58
N GLY A 47 -2.89 -2.20 1.44
CA GLY A 47 -3.05 -3.00 2.66
C GLY A 47 -3.26 -4.47 2.33
N PHE A 48 -4.06 -4.76 1.30
CA PHE A 48 -4.29 -6.12 0.82
C PHE A 48 -3.00 -6.80 0.33
N ILE A 49 -2.16 -6.11 -0.46
CA ILE A 49 -0.87 -6.65 -0.91
C ILE A 49 0.04 -6.98 0.28
N ILE A 50 0.14 -6.07 1.25
CA ILE A 50 1.02 -6.27 2.43
C ILE A 50 0.51 -7.45 3.27
N ALA A 51 -0.79 -7.52 3.54
CA ALA A 51 -1.38 -8.62 4.30
C ALA A 51 -1.14 -9.97 3.62
N ALA A 52 -1.29 -10.06 2.29
CA ALA A 52 -1.01 -11.27 1.55
C ALA A 52 0.48 -11.67 1.61
N MET A 53 1.40 -10.70 1.61
CA MET A 53 2.82 -10.96 1.78
C MET A 53 3.13 -11.49 3.19
N GLU A 54 2.58 -10.87 4.23
CA GLU A 54 2.74 -11.31 5.62
C GLU A 54 2.18 -12.71 5.85
N GLU A 55 0.97 -12.98 5.35
CA GLU A 55 0.35 -14.32 5.42
C GLU A 55 1.21 -15.37 4.72
N LYS A 56 1.78 -15.05 3.54
CA LYS A 56 2.68 -15.96 2.84
C LYS A 56 3.97 -16.20 3.63
N MET A 57 4.58 -15.14 4.17
CA MET A 57 5.80 -15.28 4.97
C MET A 57 5.57 -16.12 6.23
N GLN A 58 4.44 -15.94 6.91
CA GLN A 58 4.07 -16.73 8.09
C GLN A 58 3.90 -18.20 7.72
N ARG A 59 3.12 -18.52 6.69
CA ARG A 59 2.90 -19.90 6.23
C ARG A 59 4.18 -20.60 5.76
N ASP A 60 5.11 -19.88 5.15
CA ASP A 60 6.36 -20.45 4.64
C ASP A 60 7.45 -20.55 5.72
N SER A 61 7.27 -19.89 6.87
CA SER A 61 8.22 -19.91 8.01
C SER A 61 7.83 -20.92 9.09
N GLU A 62 6.67 -21.54 8.97
CA GLU A 62 6.19 -22.70 9.77
C GLU A 62 6.58 -24.02 9.09
#